data_AF-A0A5C1QJE5-F1
#
_entry.id   AF-A0A5C1QJE5-F1
#
_cell.length_a   1.000
_cell.length_b   1.000
_cell.length_c   1.000
_cell.angle_alpha   90.00
_cell.angle_beta   90.00
_cell.angle_gamma   90.00
#
_symmetry.space_group_name_H-M   'P 1'
#
loop_
_entity.id
_entity.type
_entity.pdbx_description
1 polymer ?
#
loop_
_entity_poly.entity_id
_entity_poly.type
_entity_poly.pdbx_seq_one_letter_code
_entity_poly.pdbx_strand_id
1 'polypeptide(L)'
;MVARNKYKEENTLRTYERNPYGMPRQQSSREDDHQAFVAIQVERYLKRKRVQRFCSEAEKDAIFQIIGEYWEKISRSRKVGHMDTDCKIKTFYHITLVFPYFVAEEESLLCVDFVNKTKITSEDACPCGSGKSFRDCCGSIKTVQELINGSF
;
A
#
# COMPACT_ATOMS: atom_id res chain seq x y z
N MET A 1 -32.00 24.70 -0.70
CA MET A 1 -30.96 23.66 -0.89
C MET A 1 -30.04 24.05 -2.06
N VAL A 2 -29.15 25.05 -1.93
CA VAL A 2 -28.28 25.49 -3.05
C VAL A 2 -26.83 25.79 -2.60
N ALA A 3 -26.34 25.12 -1.54
CA ALA A 3 -24.99 25.34 -1.01
C ALA A 3 -24.02 24.16 -1.22
N ARG A 4 -24.50 23.00 -1.70
CA ARG A 4 -23.70 21.77 -1.81
C ARG A 4 -22.90 21.62 -3.10
N ASN A 5 -23.20 22.41 -4.14
CA ASN A 5 -22.52 22.30 -5.45
C ASN A 5 -21.25 23.16 -5.59
N LYS A 6 -21.18 24.34 -4.95
CA LYS A 6 -19.96 25.17 -5.00
C LYS A 6 -18.75 24.52 -4.33
N TYR A 7 -18.98 23.80 -3.22
CA TYR A 7 -17.92 23.06 -2.49
C TYR A 7 -17.30 21.91 -3.30
N LYS A 8 -18.02 21.34 -4.27
CA LYS A 8 -17.49 20.25 -5.11
C LYS A 8 -16.67 20.79 -6.30
N GLU A 9 -17.13 21.88 -6.92
CA GLU A 9 -16.46 22.51 -8.07
C GLU A 9 -15.14 23.20 -7.67
N GLU A 10 -15.10 23.89 -6.52
CA GLU A 10 -13.85 24.51 -6.03
C GLU A 10 -12.78 23.47 -5.63
N ASN A 11 -13.21 22.28 -5.18
CA ASN A 11 -12.31 21.18 -4.83
C ASN A 11 -11.79 20.39 -6.05
N THR A 12 -12.51 20.46 -7.18
CA THR A 12 -12.07 19.85 -8.46
C THR A 12 -11.09 20.72 -9.25
N LEU A 13 -11.04 22.04 -8.98
CA LEU A 13 -10.10 22.95 -9.64
C LEU A 13 -8.72 22.96 -8.98
N ARG A 14 -8.64 22.81 -7.64
CA ARG A 14 -7.35 22.72 -6.92
C ARG A 14 -6.53 21.48 -7.28
N THR A 15 -7.17 20.42 -7.79
CA THR A 15 -6.55 19.13 -8.10
C THR A 15 -5.69 19.16 -9.38
N TYR A 16 -5.79 20.21 -10.21
CA TYR A 16 -5.01 20.34 -11.45
C TYR A 16 -3.69 21.11 -11.29
N GLU A 17 -3.52 21.87 -10.21
CA GLU A 17 -2.26 22.55 -9.97
C GLU A 17 -1.23 21.55 -9.46
N ARG A 18 -0.05 21.52 -10.09
CA ARG A 18 1.10 20.77 -9.60
C ARG A 18 1.91 21.65 -8.64
N ASN A 19 2.37 21.07 -7.54
CA ASN A 19 3.31 21.72 -6.63
C ASN A 19 4.74 21.73 -7.23
N PRO A 20 5.70 22.43 -6.59
CA PRO A 20 7.08 22.51 -7.08
C PRO A 20 7.80 21.16 -7.25
N TYR A 21 7.26 20.09 -6.66
CA TYR A 21 7.77 18.72 -6.78
C TYR A 21 7.09 17.91 -7.89
N GLY A 22 6.15 18.51 -8.63
CA GLY A 22 5.39 17.85 -9.70
C GLY A 22 4.21 17.00 -9.22
N MET A 23 3.85 17.06 -7.93
CA MET A 23 2.72 16.33 -7.33
C MET A 23 1.46 17.21 -7.26
N PRO A 24 0.25 16.64 -7.05
CA PRO A 24 -0.96 17.44 -6.84
C PRO A 24 -0.78 18.42 -5.67
N ARG A 25 -1.09 19.70 -5.90
CA ARG A 25 -0.86 20.76 -4.91
C ARG A 25 -1.71 20.55 -3.66
N GLN A 26 -1.05 20.65 -2.50
CA GLN A 26 -1.67 20.52 -1.19
C GLN A 26 -2.16 21.88 -0.66
N GLN A 27 -2.70 21.93 0.56
CA GLN A 27 -3.28 23.15 1.12
C GLN A 27 -2.20 24.18 1.52
N SER A 28 -0.96 23.73 1.73
CA SER A 28 0.17 24.59 2.06
C SER A 28 1.49 24.06 1.51
N SER A 29 2.49 24.95 1.36
CA SER A 29 3.84 24.54 0.95
C SER A 29 4.47 23.52 1.90
N ARG A 30 4.11 23.53 3.19
CA ARG A 30 4.58 22.55 4.16
C ARG A 30 3.99 21.16 3.90
N GLU A 31 2.72 21.11 3.49
CA GLU A 31 2.07 19.86 3.10
C GLU A 31 2.60 19.34 1.77
N ASP A 32 2.95 20.23 0.83
CA ASP A 32 3.66 19.85 -0.40
C ASP A 32 5.02 19.20 -0.08
N ASP A 33 5.79 19.81 0.82
CA ASP A 33 7.07 19.24 1.27
C ASP A 33 6.88 17.88 1.98
N HIS A 34 5.85 17.76 2.82
CA HIS A 34 5.51 16.50 3.51
C HIS A 34 5.14 15.40 2.51
N GLN A 35 4.28 15.72 1.54
CA GLN A 35 3.87 14.81 0.49
C GLN A 35 5.09 14.32 -0.31
N ALA A 36 6.00 15.23 -0.68
CA ALA A 36 7.23 14.89 -1.37
C ALA A 36 8.14 13.98 -0.57
N PHE A 37 8.33 14.30 0.72
CA PHE A 37 9.10 13.47 1.63
C PHE A 37 8.53 12.04 1.72
N VAL A 38 7.22 11.92 1.97
CA VAL A 38 6.53 10.63 2.04
C VAL A 38 6.70 9.83 0.76
N ALA A 39 6.49 10.44 -0.41
CA ALA A 39 6.61 9.77 -1.70
C ALA A 39 8.02 9.20 -1.93
N ILE A 40 9.06 9.99 -1.64
CA ILE A 40 10.47 9.57 -1.78
C ILE A 40 10.77 8.37 -0.86
N GLN A 41 10.30 8.40 0.39
CA GLN A 41 10.58 7.33 1.34
C GLN A 41 9.82 6.05 1.02
N VAL A 42 8.56 6.15 0.59
CA VAL A 42 7.76 4.99 0.14
C VAL A 42 8.37 4.36 -1.10
N GLU A 43 8.79 5.16 -2.09
CA GLU A 43 9.46 4.66 -3.30
C GLU A 43 10.70 3.83 -2.94
N ARG A 44 11.52 4.33 -2.01
CA ARG A 44 12.72 3.63 -1.53
C ARG A 44 12.41 2.32 -0.85
N TYR A 45 11.38 2.31 -0.01
CA TYR A 45 10.93 1.11 0.66
C TYR A 45 10.48 0.04 -0.35
N LEU A 46 9.61 0.42 -1.29
CA LEU A 46 9.06 -0.50 -2.29
C LEU A 46 10.13 -1.02 -3.25
N LYS A 47 11.08 -0.18 -3.70
CA LYS A 47 12.20 -0.61 -4.56
C LYS A 47 13.09 -1.68 -3.93
N ARG A 48 13.19 -1.70 -2.59
CA ARG A 48 13.95 -2.72 -1.86
C ARG A 48 13.16 -4.04 -1.68
N LYS A 49 11.84 -4.02 -1.83
CA LYS A 49 11.01 -5.23 -1.77
C LYS A 49 10.98 -5.94 -3.12
N ARG A 50 11.00 -7.27 -3.09
CA ARG A 50 10.85 -8.11 -4.30
C ARG A 50 9.54 -7.88 -5.03
N VAL A 51 8.43 -7.77 -4.28
CA VAL A 51 7.07 -7.62 -4.82
C VAL A 51 6.69 -6.16 -5.13
N GLN A 52 7.53 -5.18 -4.76
CA GLN A 52 7.31 -3.73 -4.95
C GLN A 52 5.93 -3.20 -4.52
N ARG A 53 5.26 -3.88 -3.57
CA ARG A 53 3.97 -3.51 -3.00
C ARG A 53 3.92 -3.77 -1.50
N PHE A 54 3.00 -3.10 -0.81
CA PHE A 54 2.62 -3.46 0.56
C PHE A 54 1.87 -4.80 0.55
N CYS A 55 2.23 -5.69 1.48
CA CYS A 55 1.65 -7.02 1.64
C CYS A 55 0.48 -7.03 2.62
N SER A 56 0.37 -6.03 3.49
CA SER A 56 -0.75 -5.87 4.43
C SER A 56 -1.01 -4.41 4.78
N GLU A 57 -2.21 -4.12 5.28
CA GLU A 57 -2.53 -2.77 5.80
C GLU A 57 -1.67 -2.44 7.04
N ALA A 58 -1.40 -3.43 7.89
CA ALA A 58 -0.53 -3.26 9.06
C ALA A 58 0.91 -2.88 8.68
N GLU A 59 1.46 -3.46 7.60
CA GLU A 59 2.75 -3.06 7.04
C GLU A 59 2.71 -1.59 6.61
N LYS A 60 1.68 -1.25 5.83
CA LYS A 60 1.49 0.10 5.32
C LYS A 60 1.43 1.11 6.47
N ASP A 61 0.60 0.85 7.48
CA ASP A 61 0.44 1.71 8.66
C ASP A 61 1.75 1.91 9.42
N ALA A 62 2.48 0.82 9.67
CA ALA A 62 3.77 0.88 10.36
C ALA A 62 4.82 1.68 9.58
N ILE A 63 4.87 1.53 8.25
CA ILE A 63 5.76 2.31 7.40
C ILE A 63 5.39 3.80 7.41
N PHE A 64 4.11 4.14 7.29
CA PHE A 64 3.65 5.53 7.35
C PHE A 64 3.90 6.16 8.73
N GLN A 65 3.75 5.40 9.82
CA GLN A 65 4.07 5.88 11.15
C GLN A 65 5.55 6.26 11.27
N ILE A 66 6.46 5.39 10.80
CA ILE A 66 7.91 5.66 10.82
C ILE A 66 8.23 6.92 10.00
N ILE A 67 7.68 7.04 8.79
CA ILE A 67 7.90 8.21 7.94
C ILE A 67 7.40 9.48 8.64
N GLY A 68 6.21 9.43 9.26
CA GLY A 68 5.62 10.54 10.00
C GLY A 68 6.48 11.01 11.18
N GLU A 69 6.97 10.08 12.01
CA GLU A 69 7.85 10.39 13.13
C GLU A 69 9.14 11.08 12.69
N TYR A 70 9.73 10.65 11.57
CA TYR A 70 10.91 11.31 11.01
C TYR A 70 10.59 12.68 10.42
N TRP A 71 9.45 12.82 9.74
CA TRP A 71 9.01 14.11 9.23
C TRP A 71 8.82 15.13 10.35
N GLU A 72 8.25 14.74 11.48
CA GLU A 72 8.13 15.61 12.65
C GLU A 72 9.49 16.09 13.15
N LYS A 73 10.47 15.19 13.26
CA LYS A 73 11.84 15.53 13.69
C LYS A 73 12.49 16.54 12.74
N ILE A 74 12.38 16.30 11.44
CA ILE A 74 13.00 17.14 10.42
C ILE A 74 12.28 18.49 10.31
N SER A 75 10.95 18.51 10.35
CA SER A 75 10.16 19.74 10.27
C SER A 75 10.33 20.64 11.50
N ARG A 76 10.54 20.07 12.70
CA ARG A 76 10.89 20.83 13.92
C ARG A 76 12.29 21.46 13.86
N SER A 77 13.22 20.87 13.12
CA SER A 77 14.61 21.35 13.02
C SER A 77 14.79 22.68 12.25
N ARG A 78 13.71 23.31 11.77
CA ARG A 78 13.64 24.57 10.98
C ARG A 78 14.48 24.63 9.69
N LYS A 79 15.29 23.63 9.37
CA LYS A 79 16.13 23.61 8.16
C LYS A 79 15.33 23.61 6.87
N VAL A 80 14.23 22.84 6.81
CA VAL A 80 13.50 22.61 5.56
C VAL A 80 12.81 23.88 5.05
N GLY A 81 12.26 24.72 5.93
CA GLY A 81 11.47 25.89 5.50
C GLY A 81 12.25 26.96 4.74
N HIS A 82 13.57 27.04 4.90
CA HIS A 82 14.43 28.05 4.27
C HIS A 82 15.19 27.55 3.03
N MET A 83 15.01 26.27 2.67
CA MET A 83 15.72 25.66 1.55
C MET A 83 14.92 25.81 0.25
N ASP A 84 15.64 25.92 -0.86
CA ASP A 84 15.06 25.77 -2.19
C ASP A 84 14.60 24.33 -2.43
N THR A 85 13.66 24.16 -3.38
CA THR A 85 13.05 22.87 -3.71
C THR A 85 14.10 21.81 -4.07
N ASP A 86 15.15 22.16 -4.83
CA ASP A 86 16.16 21.21 -5.26
C ASP A 86 17.02 20.73 -4.08
N CYS A 87 17.40 21.65 -3.18
CA CYS A 87 18.09 21.27 -1.95
C CYS A 87 17.20 20.46 -1.00
N LYS A 88 15.89 20.74 -0.94
CA LYS A 88 14.93 19.90 -0.20
C LYS A 88 14.90 18.48 -0.77
N ILE A 89 14.79 18.32 -2.09
CA ILE A 89 14.80 17.00 -2.75
C ILE A 89 16.08 16.23 -2.40
N LYS A 90 17.26 16.86 -2.55
CA LYS A 90 18.55 16.24 -2.17
C LYS A 90 18.58 15.82 -0.70
N THR A 91 18.05 16.65 0.18
CA THR A 91 17.98 16.36 1.63
C THR A 91 17.06 15.18 1.90
N PHE A 92 15.88 15.13 1.27
CA PHE A 92 14.93 14.02 1.40
C PHE A 92 15.54 12.70 0.93
N TYR A 93 16.32 12.71 -0.17
CA TYR A 93 17.10 11.56 -0.59
C TYR A 93 18.31 11.27 0.32
N HIS A 94 18.90 12.24 1.00
CA HIS A 94 19.99 11.92 1.95
C HIS A 94 19.51 11.26 3.24
N ILE A 95 18.26 11.51 3.62
CA ILE A 95 17.64 10.90 4.80
C ILE A 95 17.45 9.40 4.56
N THR A 96 18.09 8.59 5.39
CA THR A 96 17.97 7.13 5.36
C THR A 96 17.06 6.68 6.49
N LEU A 97 15.91 6.11 6.12
CA LEU A 97 15.01 5.45 7.06
C LEU A 97 15.37 3.98 7.18
N VAL A 98 15.41 3.50 8.43
CA VAL A 98 15.47 2.08 8.74
C VAL A 98 14.04 1.58 8.86
N PHE A 99 13.63 0.75 7.90
CA PHE A 99 12.30 0.14 7.91
C PHE A 99 12.37 -1.26 8.52
N PRO A 100 11.38 -1.66 9.33
CA PRO A 100 11.28 -3.03 9.81
C PRO A 100 11.11 -4.00 8.63
N TYR A 101 11.70 -5.18 8.75
CA TYR A 101 11.59 -6.23 7.74
C TYR A 101 10.28 -6.99 7.94
N PHE A 102 9.30 -6.77 7.05
CA PHE A 102 8.03 -7.48 7.07
C PHE A 102 8.17 -8.79 6.30
N VAL A 103 8.28 -9.90 7.02
CA VAL A 103 8.02 -11.24 6.48
C VAL A 103 6.51 -11.45 6.63
N ALA A 104 5.76 -11.23 5.56
CA ALA A 104 4.49 -11.95 5.46
C ALA A 104 4.90 -13.39 5.18
N GLU A 105 4.77 -14.27 6.17
CA GLU A 105 4.82 -15.69 5.91
C GLU A 105 3.76 -15.96 4.84
N GLU A 106 4.20 -16.34 3.63
CA GLU A 106 3.32 -16.95 2.67
C GLU A 106 2.94 -18.30 3.30
N GLU A 107 1.85 -18.34 4.06
CA GLU A 107 1.22 -19.61 4.42
C GLU A 107 0.79 -20.25 3.09
N SER A 108 1.65 -21.12 2.56
CA SER A 108 1.28 -22.00 1.47
C SER A 108 0.22 -22.94 2.03
N LEU A 109 -1.06 -22.62 1.78
CA LEU A 109 -2.15 -23.51 2.11
C LEU A 109 -1.90 -24.86 1.41
N LEU A 110 -1.58 -25.88 2.18
CA LEU A 110 -1.39 -27.24 1.68
C LEU A 110 -2.77 -27.88 1.56
N CYS A 111 -3.29 -27.96 0.34
CA CYS A 111 -4.46 -28.78 0.07
C CYS A 111 -4.08 -30.26 0.24
N VAL A 112 -4.60 -30.88 1.29
CA VAL A 112 -4.34 -32.28 1.65
C VAL A 112 -5.63 -33.04 1.82
N ASP A 113 -5.61 -34.30 1.41
CA ASP A 113 -6.64 -35.26 1.74
C ASP A 113 -6.27 -35.87 3.10
N PHE A 114 -7.02 -35.52 4.15
CA PHE A 114 -6.76 -36.05 5.49
C PHE A 114 -7.11 -37.54 5.63
N VAL A 115 -7.99 -38.07 4.77
CA VAL A 115 -8.39 -39.48 4.79
C VAL A 115 -7.27 -40.34 4.21
N ASN A 116 -6.76 -39.94 3.04
CA ASN A 116 -5.71 -40.68 2.34
C ASN A 116 -4.29 -40.23 2.71
N LYS A 117 -4.15 -39.15 3.49
CA LYS A 117 -2.88 -38.51 3.88
C LYS A 117 -2.01 -38.13 2.68
N THR A 118 -2.65 -37.76 1.58
CA THR A 118 -1.99 -37.37 0.34
C THR A 118 -2.15 -35.89 0.10
N LYS A 119 -1.21 -35.31 -0.64
CA LYS A 119 -1.35 -33.96 -1.16
C LYS A 119 -2.35 -33.98 -2.31
N ILE A 120 -3.33 -33.08 -2.27
CA ILE A 120 -4.28 -32.90 -3.37
C ILE A 120 -3.66 -31.93 -4.37
N THR A 121 -3.59 -32.37 -5.62
CA THR A 121 -3.21 -31.57 -6.77
C THR A 121 -4.44 -31.00 -7.45
N SER A 122 -4.24 -30.04 -8.36
CA SER A 122 -5.33 -29.37 -9.06
C SER A 122 -6.16 -30.31 -9.93
N GLU A 123 -5.55 -31.36 -10.49
CA GLU A 123 -6.21 -32.32 -11.37
C GLU A 123 -6.92 -33.47 -10.63
N ASP A 124 -6.64 -33.66 -9.34
CA ASP A 124 -7.24 -34.75 -8.55
C ASP A 124 -8.75 -34.58 -8.40
N ALA A 125 -9.46 -35.68 -8.20
CA ALA A 125 -10.88 -35.65 -7.89
C ALA A 125 -11.12 -34.92 -6.55
N CYS A 126 -12.11 -34.03 -6.53
CA CYS A 126 -12.41 -33.24 -5.35
C CYS A 126 -12.99 -34.13 -4.23
N PRO A 127 -12.44 -34.12 -3.00
CA PRO A 127 -12.86 -35.00 -1.91
C PRO A 127 -14.24 -34.66 -1.33
N CYS A 128 -14.84 -33.52 -1.71
CA CYS A 128 -16.19 -33.15 -1.29
C CYS A 128 -17.31 -33.96 -1.96
N GLY A 129 -16.97 -34.87 -2.89
CA GLY A 129 -17.95 -35.75 -3.54
C GLY A 129 -18.69 -35.14 -4.73
N SER A 130 -18.23 -33.99 -5.25
CA SER A 130 -18.87 -33.31 -6.38
C SER A 130 -18.67 -33.99 -7.74
N GLY A 131 -17.76 -34.97 -7.83
CA GLY A 131 -17.39 -35.64 -9.08
C GLY A 131 -16.57 -34.79 -10.05
N LYS A 132 -16.13 -33.59 -9.64
CA LYS A 132 -15.29 -32.67 -10.43
C LYS A 132 -13.83 -32.74 -9.96
N SER A 133 -12.92 -32.16 -10.76
CA SER A 133 -11.55 -31.91 -10.30
C SER A 133 -11.54 -30.96 -9.10
N PHE A 134 -10.49 -31.03 -8.27
CA PHE A 134 -10.33 -30.14 -7.13
C PHE A 134 -10.34 -28.68 -7.57
N ARG A 135 -9.62 -28.35 -8.65
CA ARG A 135 -9.58 -26.99 -9.23
C ARG A 135 -10.94 -26.49 -9.71
N ASP A 136 -11.82 -27.36 -10.18
CA ASP A 136 -13.15 -26.97 -10.66
C ASP A 136 -14.23 -27.01 -9.56
N CYS A 137 -13.83 -27.24 -8.30
CA CYS A 137 -14.74 -27.38 -7.17
C CYS A 137 -14.26 -26.64 -5.90
N CYS A 138 -13.74 -27.34 -4.89
CA CYS A 138 -13.30 -26.70 -3.64
C CYS A 138 -12.04 -25.86 -3.83
N GLY A 139 -11.16 -26.23 -4.76
CA GLY A 139 -9.96 -25.47 -5.12
C GLY A 139 -10.18 -24.41 -6.20
N SER A 140 -11.42 -24.13 -6.60
CA SER A 140 -11.72 -23.10 -7.60
C SER A 140 -11.48 -21.71 -7.05
N ILE A 141 -10.91 -20.82 -7.86
CA ILE A 141 -10.83 -19.39 -7.52
C ILE A 141 -12.25 -18.85 -7.36
N LYS A 142 -12.62 -18.46 -6.14
CA LYS A 142 -13.91 -17.87 -5.82
C LYS A 142 -13.95 -16.42 -6.31
N THR A 143 -15.12 -16.00 -6.76
CA THR A 143 -15.38 -14.61 -7.10
C THR A 143 -15.40 -13.73 -5.85
N VAL A 144 -15.18 -12.43 -6.02
CA VAL A 144 -15.19 -11.45 -4.91
C VAL A 144 -16.50 -11.54 -4.11
N GLN A 145 -17.64 -11.74 -4.77
CA GLN A 145 -18.94 -11.84 -4.11
C GLN A 145 -19.07 -13.11 -3.26
N GLU A 146 -18.53 -14.24 -3.71
CA GLU A 146 -18.53 -15.50 -2.97
C GLU A 146 -17.66 -15.42 -1.70
N LEU A 147 -16.50 -14.77 -1.83
CA LEU A 147 -15.61 -14.51 -0.69
C LEU A 147 -16.27 -13.60 0.36
N ILE A 148 -16.96 -12.53 -0.07
CA ILE A 148 -17.72 -11.64 0.83
C ILE A 148 -18.82 -12.41 1.57
N ASN A 149 -19.43 -13.40 0.91
CA ASN A 149 -20.49 -14.23 1.49
C ASN A 149 -19.96 -15.39 2.36
N GLY A 150 -18.64 -15.46 2.60
CA GLY A 150 -18.02 -16.48 3.45
C GLY A 150 -17.86 -17.84 2.78
N SER A 151 -17.93 -17.91 1.44
CA SER A 151 -17.56 -19.11 0.70
C SER A 151 -16.05 -19.12 0.47
N PHE A 152 -15.35 -19.94 1.26
CA PHE A 152 -13.90 -20.16 1.19
C PHE A 152 -13.60 -21.57 0.69
#